data_AF-A0A353W283-F1
#
_entry.id   AF-A0A353W283-F1
#
_cell.length_a   1.000
_cell.length_b   1.000
_cell.length_c   1.000
_cell.angle_alpha   90.00
_cell.angle_beta   90.00
_cell.angle_gamma   90.00
#
_symmetry.space_group_name_H-M   'P 1'
#
loop_
_entity.id
_entity.type
_entity.pdbx_description
1 polymer ?
#
loop_
_entity_poly.entity_id
_entity_poly.type
_entity_poly.pdbx_seq_one_letter_code
_entity_poly.pdbx_strand_id
1 'polypeptide(L)'
;ELSKRGKKEIKVIINEIVLDHDIALVDSSTTTCNTKDCLDKKTTRDVKKLIYEKNHWYLTTDVDTQCIRTEPYSKPPEFDRAISLISQRIEAKWGKDNLKINNCYDIQYASLDDAEGYFLFDPKNSSMDKLTILVDHSYKYKDDLTTAFLLAHELNHARNYVTSLNNGSEISCFDDEISSFQNQFLFLGTLNEDEQDSIVGKLFTTDIGGNSQLLLIDKYIKLSGKALSYCKNQNFNMTDCYTTYVNEQIADMVNNDPYYIKQCAQNN
;
A
#
# COMPACT_ATOMS: atom_id res chain seq x y z
N GLU A 1 -3.75 -18.33 28.00
CA GLU A 1 -4.11 -19.71 28.41
C GLU A 1 -4.31 -20.61 27.20
N LEU A 2 -3.82 -21.86 27.26
CA LEU A 2 -3.95 -22.85 26.19
C LEU A 2 -5.30 -23.59 26.31
N SER A 3 -6.29 -23.23 25.48
CA SER A 3 -7.58 -23.92 25.43
C SER A 3 -7.47 -25.26 24.70
N LYS A 4 -7.91 -26.31 25.37
CA LYS A 4 -7.59 -27.71 25.05
C LYS A 4 -8.81 -28.46 24.47
N ARG A 5 -9.33 -28.09 23.30
CA ARG A 5 -10.21 -28.95 22.45
C ARG A 5 -9.58 -29.12 21.05
N GLY A 6 -9.17 -30.33 20.67
CA GLY A 6 -8.91 -30.65 19.26
C GLY A 6 -7.49 -30.72 18.68
N LYS A 7 -6.38 -30.22 19.23
CA LYS A 7 -6.11 -28.90 19.80
C LYS A 7 -5.19 -28.22 18.78
N LYS A 8 -5.66 -27.20 18.07
CA LYS A 8 -4.74 -26.29 17.37
C LYS A 8 -3.87 -25.67 18.46
N GLU A 9 -2.56 -25.86 18.39
CA GLU A 9 -1.65 -25.15 19.28
C GLU A 9 -1.60 -23.70 18.81
N ILE A 10 -1.95 -22.79 19.72
CA ILE A 10 -1.94 -21.36 19.46
C ILE A 10 -0.89 -20.76 20.39
N LYS A 11 0.17 -20.21 19.80
CA LYS A 11 1.18 -19.43 20.49
C LYS A 11 0.95 -17.96 20.20
N VAL A 12 0.83 -17.16 21.24
CA VAL A 12 0.73 -15.70 21.13
C VAL A 12 2.00 -15.09 21.72
N ILE A 13 2.62 -14.19 20.97
CA ILE A 13 3.77 -13.39 21.38
C ILE A 13 3.32 -11.94 21.37
N ILE A 14 3.51 -11.23 22.47
CA ILE A 14 3.29 -9.78 22.50
C ILE A 14 4.61 -9.13 22.07
N ASN A 15 4.56 -8.36 20.99
CA ASN A 15 5.72 -7.67 20.45
C ASN A 15 5.88 -6.31 21.14
N GLU A 16 4.78 -5.56 21.25
CA GLU A 16 4.76 -4.21 21.83
C GLU A 16 3.39 -3.90 22.46
N ILE A 17 3.40 -3.05 23.51
CA ILE A 17 2.20 -2.47 24.10
C ILE A 17 2.42 -0.97 24.24
N VAL A 18 1.55 -0.18 23.62
CA VAL A 18 1.48 1.28 23.79
C VAL A 18 0.25 1.63 24.62
N LEU A 19 0.46 2.36 25.72
CA LEU A 19 -0.60 2.82 26.62
C LEU A 19 -0.80 4.32 26.43
N ASP A 20 -2.05 4.73 26.23
CA ASP A 20 -2.48 6.12 26.21
C ASP A 20 -3.77 6.26 27.03
N HIS A 21 -3.63 6.68 28.29
CA HIS A 21 -4.73 6.78 29.25
C HIS A 21 -5.54 5.47 29.35
N ASP A 22 -6.80 5.51 28.91
CA ASP A 22 -7.74 4.39 28.95
C ASP A 22 -7.69 3.54 27.67
N ILE A 23 -6.67 3.71 26.81
CA ILE A 23 -6.48 2.96 25.58
C ILE A 23 -5.14 2.20 25.64
N ALA A 24 -5.17 0.93 25.24
CA ALA A 24 -3.97 0.14 25.00
C ALA A 24 -3.97 -0.37 23.55
N LEU A 25 -2.87 -0.17 22.85
CA LEU A 25 -2.60 -0.79 21.55
C LEU A 25 -1.59 -1.90 21.75
N VAL A 26 -1.94 -3.11 21.33
CA VAL A 26 -1.16 -4.34 21.56
C VAL A 26 -0.82 -4.95 20.21
N ASP A 27 0.45 -4.86 19.80
CA ASP A 27 0.98 -5.60 18.67
C ASP A 27 1.31 -7.02 19.12
N SER A 28 0.68 -8.00 18.47
CA SER A 28 0.88 -9.41 18.80
C SER A 28 1.06 -10.28 17.56
N SER A 29 1.97 -11.24 17.66
CA SER A 29 2.14 -12.32 16.69
C SER A 29 1.44 -13.57 17.19
N THR A 30 0.54 -14.13 16.38
CA THR A 30 -0.17 -15.38 16.67
C THR A 30 0.27 -16.47 15.71
N THR A 31 0.90 -17.52 16.23
CA THR A 31 1.21 -18.74 15.46
C THR A 31 0.17 -19.81 15.77
N THR A 32 -0.53 -20.26 14.74
CA THR A 32 -1.50 -21.37 14.81
C THR A 32 -0.91 -22.58 14.11
N CYS A 33 -0.81 -23.71 14.82
CA CYS A 33 -0.51 -25.00 14.20
C CYS A 33 -1.80 -25.66 13.72
N ASN A 34 -1.92 -25.86 12.41
CA ASN A 34 -3.06 -26.54 11.80
C ASN A 34 -2.96 -28.06 11.93
N THR A 35 -1.74 -28.58 12.01
CA THR A 35 -1.45 -30.00 12.26
C THR A 35 -0.88 -30.22 13.67
N LYS A 36 -0.97 -31.46 14.18
CA LYS A 36 -0.49 -31.81 15.52
C LYS A 36 1.03 -31.72 15.67
N ASP A 37 1.77 -31.86 14.58
CA ASP A 37 3.23 -31.76 14.51
C ASP A 37 3.72 -30.35 14.18
N CYS A 38 2.81 -29.38 14.02
CA CYS A 38 3.11 -28.00 13.64
C CYS A 38 3.91 -27.85 12.33
N LEU A 39 3.88 -28.85 11.43
CA LEU A 39 4.50 -28.73 10.10
C LEU A 39 3.74 -27.72 9.23
N ASP A 40 2.42 -27.70 9.34
CA ASP A 40 1.58 -26.63 8.79
C ASP A 40 1.27 -25.62 9.90
N LYS A 41 2.07 -24.55 9.94
CA LYS A 41 1.89 -23.43 10.87
C LYS A 41 1.63 -22.16 10.09
N LYS A 42 0.74 -21.34 10.62
CA LYS A 42 0.41 -20.02 10.09
C LYS A 42 0.70 -18.99 11.17
N THR A 43 1.53 -18.00 10.85
CA THR A 43 1.80 -16.87 11.75
C THR A 43 1.11 -15.64 11.19
N THR A 44 0.30 -15.00 12.02
CA THR A 44 -0.26 -13.68 11.75
C THR A 44 0.31 -12.67 12.75
N ARG A 45 0.35 -11.40 12.39
CA ARG A 45 0.70 -10.30 13.29
C ARG A 45 -0.35 -9.21 13.13
N ASP A 46 -0.94 -8.78 14.24
CA ASP A 46 -2.01 -7.79 14.25
C ASP A 46 -1.83 -6.80 15.40
N VAL A 47 -2.46 -5.63 15.27
CA VAL A 47 -2.56 -4.65 16.36
C VAL A 47 -3.99 -4.70 16.92
N LYS A 48 -4.10 -4.93 18.22
CA LYS A 48 -5.37 -4.98 18.95
C LYS A 48 -5.52 -3.74 19.81
N LYS A 49 -6.66 -3.08 19.72
CA LYS A 49 -7.02 -1.97 20.59
C LYS A 49 -7.84 -2.49 21.78
N LEU A 50 -7.48 -2.07 22.98
CA LEU A 50 -8.23 -2.34 24.21
C LEU A 50 -8.60 -1.02 24.86
N ILE A 51 -9.76 -0.99 25.52
CA ILE A 51 -10.27 0.16 26.27
C ILE A 51 -10.38 -0.25 27.74
N TYR A 52 -9.90 0.61 28.63
CA TYR A 52 -10.03 0.45 30.08
C TYR A 52 -11.33 1.08 30.56
N GLU A 53 -12.22 0.28 31.11
CA GLU A 53 -13.47 0.76 31.70
C GLU A 53 -13.78 -0.06 32.97
N LYS A 54 -14.32 0.56 34.02
CA LYS A 54 -14.77 -0.16 35.24
C LYS A 54 -13.72 -1.15 35.80
N ASN A 55 -12.46 -0.71 35.83
CA ASN A 55 -11.29 -1.48 36.27
C ASN A 55 -10.94 -2.74 35.45
N HIS A 56 -11.37 -2.83 34.19
CA HIS A 56 -11.10 -3.95 33.29
C HIS A 56 -10.71 -3.47 31.89
N TRP A 57 -9.86 -4.24 31.22
CA TRP A 57 -9.53 -4.03 29.80
C TRP A 57 -10.49 -4.83 28.91
N TYR A 58 -11.08 -4.15 27.93
CA TYR A 58 -11.98 -4.74 26.95
C TYR A 58 -11.37 -4.64 25.56
N LEU A 59 -11.28 -5.75 24.85
CA LEU A 59 -10.95 -5.74 23.43
C LEU A 59 -12.07 -5.02 22.67
N THR A 60 -11.74 -3.99 21.90
CA THR A 60 -12.72 -3.35 21.03
C THR A 60 -12.86 -4.12 19.72
N THR A 61 -14.05 -4.04 19.11
CA THR A 61 -14.32 -4.54 17.75
C THR A 61 -13.91 -3.52 16.68
N ASP A 62 -13.30 -2.41 17.07
CA ASP A 62 -12.74 -1.40 16.17
C ASP A 62 -11.54 -2.01 15.43
N VAL A 63 -11.84 -2.61 14.27
CA VAL A 63 -10.93 -3.38 13.39
C VAL A 63 -9.93 -2.50 12.63
N ASP A 64 -10.03 -1.19 12.75
CA ASP A 64 -9.28 -0.26 11.89
C ASP A 64 -7.85 0.04 12.37
N THR A 65 -7.45 -0.44 13.55
CA THR A 65 -6.12 -0.11 14.09
C THR A 65 -5.07 -1.09 13.57
N GLN A 66 -4.43 -0.74 12.46
CA GLN A 66 -3.37 -1.54 11.85
C GLN A 66 -1.97 -0.99 12.12
N CYS A 67 -1.87 0.16 12.79
CA CYS A 67 -0.62 0.79 13.19
C CYS A 67 -0.64 1.01 14.70
N ILE A 68 0.42 0.60 15.40
CA ILE A 68 0.52 0.78 16.87
C ILE A 68 0.87 2.23 17.25
N ARG A 69 1.37 3.03 16.30
CA ARG A 69 1.76 4.42 16.54
C ARG A 69 0.55 5.35 16.58
N THR A 70 0.47 6.14 17.64
CA THR A 70 -0.48 7.24 17.77
C THR A 70 0.01 8.52 17.07
N GLU A 71 1.33 8.68 16.94
CA GLU A 71 1.97 9.82 16.30
C GLU A 71 2.78 9.40 15.07
N PRO A 72 2.69 10.14 13.94
CA PRO A 72 3.42 9.82 12.73
C PRO A 72 4.94 9.94 12.92
N TYR A 73 5.72 9.22 12.10
CA TYR A 73 7.14 9.52 11.96
C TYR A 73 7.34 10.92 11.38
N SER A 74 8.43 11.57 11.80
CA SER A 74 8.87 12.82 11.20
C SER A 74 9.25 12.57 9.75
N LYS A 75 8.62 13.29 8.83
CA LYS A 75 8.90 13.21 7.39
C LYS A 75 8.95 14.61 6.78
N PRO A 76 9.64 14.80 5.64
CA PRO A 76 9.57 16.04 4.87
C PRO A 76 8.13 16.47 4.55
N PRO A 77 7.80 17.78 4.63
CA PRO A 77 6.43 18.27 4.53
C PRO A 77 5.76 18.00 3.18
N GLU A 78 6.52 17.86 2.10
CA GLU A 78 6.04 17.46 0.77
C GLU A 78 5.42 16.06 0.75
N PHE A 79 5.94 15.12 1.53
CA PHE A 79 5.33 13.80 1.66
C PHE A 79 4.02 13.86 2.44
N ASP A 80 3.93 14.72 3.46
CA ASP A 80 2.68 14.97 4.17
C ASP A 80 1.59 15.54 3.27
N ARG A 81 1.94 16.53 2.44
CA ARG A 81 1.00 17.11 1.47
C ARG A 81 0.59 16.08 0.42
N ALA A 82 1.52 15.28 -0.10
CA ALA A 82 1.23 14.23 -1.06
C ALA A 82 0.32 13.12 -0.48
N ILE A 83 0.58 12.62 0.73
CA ILE A 83 -0.31 11.65 1.41
C ILE A 83 -1.69 12.25 1.66
N SER A 84 -1.74 13.51 2.08
CA SER A 84 -3.00 14.22 2.30
C SER A 84 -3.81 14.32 1.01
N LEU A 85 -3.16 14.65 -0.11
CA LEU A 85 -3.79 14.70 -1.42
C LEU A 85 -4.38 13.33 -1.82
N ILE A 86 -3.59 12.25 -1.69
CA ILE A 86 -4.07 10.88 -1.96
C ILE A 86 -5.31 10.57 -1.12
N SER A 87 -5.22 10.82 0.20
CA SER A 87 -6.31 10.54 1.14
C SER A 87 -7.58 11.33 0.79
N GLN A 88 -7.45 12.62 0.49
CA GLN A 88 -8.58 13.48 0.12
C GLN A 88 -9.27 13.00 -1.17
N ARG A 89 -8.51 12.57 -2.17
CA ARG A 89 -9.05 12.15 -3.47
C ARG A 89 -9.71 10.77 -3.39
N ILE A 90 -9.09 9.83 -2.69
CA ILE A 90 -9.69 8.52 -2.41
C ILE A 90 -10.97 8.69 -1.58
N GLU A 91 -10.95 9.52 -0.52
CA GLU A 91 -12.13 9.75 0.32
C GLU A 91 -13.28 10.40 -0.45
N ALA A 92 -12.97 11.39 -1.30
CA ALA A 92 -13.98 12.04 -2.13
C ALA A 92 -14.64 11.08 -3.14
N LYS A 93 -13.92 10.06 -3.61
CA LYS A 93 -14.42 9.13 -4.63
C LYS A 93 -15.08 7.87 -4.06
N TRP A 94 -14.51 7.29 -3.01
CA TRP A 94 -14.93 5.98 -2.47
C TRP A 94 -15.29 6.01 -0.97
N GLY A 95 -15.23 7.17 -0.33
CA GLY A 95 -15.44 7.29 1.11
C GLY A 95 -14.19 6.98 1.92
N LYS A 96 -14.33 7.03 3.25
CA LYS A 96 -13.20 6.93 4.18
C LYS A 96 -12.41 5.63 3.98
N ASP A 97 -11.10 5.80 3.84
CA ASP A 97 -10.17 4.68 3.90
C ASP A 97 -10.11 4.14 5.34
N ASN A 98 -10.42 2.85 5.49
CA ASN A 98 -10.46 2.20 6.80
C ASN A 98 -9.07 1.72 7.25
N LEU A 99 -8.06 1.74 6.38
CA LEU A 99 -6.69 1.33 6.71
C LEU A 99 -5.95 2.50 7.38
N LYS A 100 -6.04 2.59 8.71
CA LYS A 100 -5.34 3.62 9.50
C LYS A 100 -3.87 3.23 9.75
N ILE A 101 -3.08 3.19 8.68
CA ILE A 101 -1.62 2.93 8.76
C ILE A 101 -0.76 4.19 8.55
N ASN A 102 -1.39 5.35 8.33
CA ASN A 102 -0.69 6.60 8.02
C ASN A 102 0.39 6.99 9.04
N ASN A 103 0.17 6.71 10.33
CA ASN A 103 1.13 7.01 11.39
C ASN A 103 2.38 6.12 11.36
N CYS A 104 2.31 4.99 10.67
CA CYS A 104 3.41 4.03 10.57
C CYS A 104 4.30 4.30 9.36
N TYR A 105 3.91 5.16 8.42
CA TYR A 105 4.77 5.50 7.29
C TYR A 105 6.01 6.27 7.75
N ASP A 106 7.17 5.67 7.56
CA ASP A 106 8.48 6.28 7.70
C ASP A 106 9.02 6.56 6.29
N ILE A 107 8.70 7.75 5.77
CA ILE A 107 9.09 8.15 4.42
C ILE A 107 10.34 9.01 4.48
N GLN A 108 11.42 8.51 3.88
CA GLN A 108 12.73 9.14 3.92
C GLN A 108 13.28 9.36 2.51
N TYR A 109 14.12 10.38 2.38
CA TYR A 109 14.92 10.50 1.18
C TYR A 109 16.10 9.54 1.19
N ALA A 110 16.42 8.98 0.03
CA ALA A 110 17.63 8.21 -0.21
C ALA A 110 18.22 8.55 -1.59
N SER A 111 19.49 8.20 -1.81
CA SER A 111 20.05 8.15 -3.16
C SER A 111 19.69 6.80 -3.76
N LEU A 112 18.88 6.81 -4.81
CA LEU A 112 18.42 5.61 -5.51
C LEU A 112 19.01 5.62 -6.92
N ASP A 113 19.59 4.49 -7.35
CA ASP A 113 20.28 4.41 -8.63
C ASP A 113 19.35 4.04 -9.79
N ASP A 114 18.33 3.21 -9.53
CA ASP A 114 17.49 2.58 -10.55
C ASP A 114 15.98 2.69 -10.31
N ALA A 115 15.54 3.43 -9.28
CA ALA A 115 14.13 3.80 -9.12
C ALA A 115 13.95 5.17 -8.46
N GLU A 116 12.70 5.64 -8.47
CA GLU A 116 12.30 6.89 -7.83
C GLU A 116 11.78 6.68 -6.41
N GLY A 117 11.40 5.45 -6.05
CA GLY A 117 10.97 5.06 -4.72
C GLY A 117 11.01 3.55 -4.51
N TYR A 118 11.05 3.14 -3.24
CA TYR A 118 10.95 1.73 -2.81
C TYR A 118 10.25 1.61 -1.46
N PHE A 119 9.41 0.60 -1.32
CA PHE A 119 9.03 0.05 -0.02
C PHE A 119 9.99 -1.08 0.40
N LEU A 120 10.46 -1.06 1.65
CA LEU A 120 11.34 -2.10 2.19
C LEU A 120 10.51 -3.21 2.86
N PHE A 121 10.43 -4.40 2.25
CA PHE A 121 9.64 -5.52 2.77
C PHE A 121 10.29 -6.27 3.95
N ASP A 122 11.59 -6.09 4.17
CA ASP A 122 12.31 -6.93 5.13
C ASP A 122 11.95 -6.57 6.58
N PRO A 123 11.85 -7.57 7.49
CA PRO A 123 11.46 -7.33 8.88
C PRO A 123 12.42 -6.46 9.72
N LYS A 124 13.62 -6.14 9.21
CA LYS A 124 14.56 -5.25 9.92
C LYS A 124 14.24 -3.79 9.63
N ASN A 125 13.68 -3.50 8.47
CA ASN A 125 13.34 -2.15 8.04
C ASN A 125 11.84 -1.85 8.15
N SER A 126 10.97 -2.86 8.01
CA SER A 126 9.52 -2.68 8.14
C SER A 126 8.85 -3.71 9.06
N SER A 127 7.80 -3.25 9.74
CA SER A 127 7.03 -3.94 10.78
C SER A 127 5.67 -3.26 10.98
N MET A 128 4.85 -3.74 11.91
CA MET A 128 3.52 -3.16 12.19
C MET A 128 3.56 -1.75 12.78
N ASP A 129 4.71 -1.35 13.34
CA ASP A 129 4.95 -0.01 13.90
C ASP A 129 5.70 0.91 12.94
N LYS A 130 6.31 0.35 11.87
CA LYS A 130 7.20 1.10 10.98
C LYS A 130 7.11 0.57 9.54
N LEU A 131 6.71 1.41 8.61
CA LEU A 131 6.58 1.08 7.18
C LEU A 131 7.53 1.97 6.40
N THR A 132 8.73 1.47 6.12
CA THR A 132 9.81 2.28 5.55
C THR A 132 9.65 2.41 4.04
N ILE A 133 9.51 3.65 3.58
CA ILE A 133 9.48 4.02 2.17
C ILE A 133 10.67 4.95 1.91
N LEU A 134 11.51 4.57 0.94
CA LEU A 134 12.60 5.39 0.47
C LEU A 134 12.18 6.08 -0.82
N VAL A 135 12.47 7.38 -0.95
CA VAL A 135 12.16 8.18 -2.14
C VAL A 135 13.43 8.88 -2.61
N ASP A 136 13.66 8.96 -3.91
CA ASP A 136 14.85 9.61 -4.45
C ASP A 136 14.91 11.11 -4.09
N HIS A 137 16.12 11.62 -3.87
CA HIS A 137 16.35 13.01 -3.52
C HIS A 137 15.82 14.03 -4.54
N SER A 138 15.65 13.65 -5.81
CA SER A 138 15.06 14.52 -6.84
C SER A 138 13.63 14.95 -6.50
N TYR A 139 12.91 14.21 -5.66
CA TYR A 139 11.54 14.52 -5.23
C TYR A 139 11.43 15.71 -4.27
N LYS A 140 12.55 16.21 -3.74
CA LYS A 140 12.57 17.48 -2.98
C LYS A 140 12.04 18.67 -3.76
N TYR A 141 12.13 18.60 -5.09
CA TYR A 141 11.78 19.70 -5.98
C TYR A 141 10.63 19.33 -6.94
N LYS A 142 10.03 18.15 -6.77
CA LYS A 142 8.84 17.75 -7.51
C LYS A 142 7.62 18.34 -6.83
N ASP A 143 6.56 18.59 -7.60
CA ASP A 143 5.31 19.06 -7.04
C ASP A 143 4.55 17.93 -6.32
N ASP A 144 3.57 18.34 -5.51
CA ASP A 144 2.78 17.43 -4.67
C ASP A 144 2.01 16.39 -5.50
N LEU A 145 1.60 16.70 -6.73
CA LEU A 145 0.81 15.78 -7.56
C LEU A 145 1.69 14.68 -8.16
N THR A 146 2.89 15.02 -8.66
CA THR A 146 3.87 14.01 -9.10
C THR A 146 4.35 13.16 -7.93
N THR A 147 4.58 13.77 -6.76
CA THR A 147 4.97 13.05 -5.55
C THR A 147 3.84 12.13 -5.05
N ALA A 148 2.59 12.59 -5.07
CA ALA A 148 1.42 11.78 -4.71
C ALA A 148 1.24 10.60 -5.68
N PHE A 149 1.47 10.80 -6.97
CA PHE A 149 1.38 9.73 -7.95
C PHE A 149 2.44 8.64 -7.70
N LEU A 150 3.70 9.00 -7.39
CA LEU A 150 4.70 8.02 -6.94
C LEU A 150 4.27 7.33 -5.64
N LEU A 151 3.91 8.10 -4.61
CA LEU A 151 3.55 7.54 -3.31
C LEU A 151 2.30 6.65 -3.36
N ALA A 152 1.35 6.88 -4.25
CA ALA A 152 0.20 5.99 -4.41
C ALA A 152 0.62 4.54 -4.73
N HIS A 153 1.76 4.36 -5.41
CA HIS A 153 2.37 3.06 -5.65
C HIS A 153 3.01 2.49 -4.35
N GLU A 154 3.94 3.23 -3.76
CA GLU A 154 4.68 2.75 -2.56
C GLU A 154 3.80 2.52 -1.33
N LEU A 155 2.79 3.35 -1.14
CA LEU A 155 1.82 3.19 -0.05
C LEU A 155 0.98 1.92 -0.25
N ASN A 156 0.77 1.47 -1.49
CA ASN A 156 0.08 0.21 -1.77
C ASN A 156 0.93 -1.01 -1.39
N HIS A 157 2.23 -1.00 -1.69
CA HIS A 157 3.16 -2.03 -1.17
C HIS A 157 3.11 -2.10 0.36
N ALA A 158 3.12 -0.95 1.04
CA ALA A 158 3.01 -0.91 2.49
C ALA A 158 1.67 -1.49 3.00
N ARG A 159 0.55 -1.23 2.31
CA ARG A 159 -0.77 -1.80 2.64
C ARG A 159 -0.82 -3.31 2.44
N ASN A 160 -0.27 -3.80 1.33
CA ASN A 160 -0.20 -5.21 1.03
C ASN A 160 0.68 -5.94 2.03
N TYR A 161 1.82 -5.35 2.41
CA TYR A 161 2.68 -5.88 3.46
C TYR A 161 1.96 -6.06 4.80
N VAL A 162 1.24 -5.03 5.26
CA VAL A 162 0.42 -5.11 6.49
C VAL A 162 -0.68 -6.16 6.35
N THR A 163 -1.32 -6.24 5.19
CA THR A 163 -2.35 -7.26 4.91
C THR A 163 -1.77 -8.67 4.96
N SER A 164 -0.57 -8.88 4.40
CA SER A 164 0.17 -10.14 4.46
C SER A 164 0.53 -10.53 5.88
N LEU A 165 0.96 -9.58 6.72
CA LEU A 165 1.21 -9.81 8.14
C LEU A 165 -0.07 -10.19 8.89
N ASN A 166 -1.16 -9.45 8.70
CA ASN A 166 -2.46 -9.69 9.35
C ASN A 166 -3.03 -11.06 8.96
N ASN A 167 -2.95 -11.40 7.67
CA ASN A 167 -3.55 -12.61 7.14
C ASN A 167 -2.62 -13.81 7.15
N GLY A 168 -1.34 -13.64 7.45
CA GLY A 168 -0.32 -14.71 7.39
C GLY A 168 -0.25 -15.35 6.00
N SER A 169 -0.39 -14.54 4.95
CA SER A 169 -0.36 -14.94 3.55
C SER A 169 0.63 -14.08 2.79
N GLU A 170 1.48 -14.70 1.99
CA GLU A 170 2.42 -13.98 1.13
C GLU A 170 1.75 -13.68 -0.22
N ILE A 171 1.85 -12.43 -0.66
CA ILE A 171 1.54 -12.03 -2.02
C ILE A 171 2.79 -12.25 -2.88
N SER A 172 2.65 -12.74 -4.11
CA SER A 172 3.81 -12.89 -4.97
C SER A 172 4.35 -11.50 -5.35
N CYS A 173 5.66 -11.38 -5.60
CA CYS A 173 6.26 -10.11 -6.00
C CYS A 173 5.55 -9.49 -7.23
N PHE A 174 5.22 -10.30 -8.23
CA PHE A 174 4.49 -9.82 -9.41
C PHE A 174 3.08 -9.36 -9.08
N ASP A 175 2.32 -10.11 -8.28
CA ASP A 175 0.96 -9.71 -7.91
C ASP A 175 0.95 -8.41 -7.09
N ASP A 176 1.96 -8.23 -6.25
CA ASP A 176 2.14 -7.02 -5.44
C ASP A 176 2.41 -5.79 -6.33
N GLU A 177 3.40 -5.87 -7.23
CA GLU A 177 3.73 -4.85 -8.23
C GLU A 177 2.53 -4.51 -9.13
N ILE A 178 1.83 -5.53 -9.64
CA ILE A 178 0.63 -5.34 -10.47
C ILE A 178 -0.44 -4.58 -9.69
N SER A 179 -0.70 -4.97 -8.45
CA SER A 179 -1.69 -4.30 -7.61
C SER A 179 -1.28 -2.86 -7.27
N SER A 180 0.02 -2.59 -7.09
CA SER A 180 0.55 -1.25 -6.84
C SER A 180 0.41 -0.34 -8.05
N PHE A 181 0.69 -0.84 -9.25
CA PHE A 181 0.40 -0.09 -10.49
C PHE A 181 -1.09 0.11 -10.74
N GLN A 182 -1.93 -0.88 -10.41
CA GLN A 182 -3.38 -0.70 -10.48
C GLN A 182 -3.86 0.39 -9.51
N ASN A 183 -3.36 0.41 -8.28
CA ASN A 183 -3.70 1.45 -7.30
C ASN A 183 -3.19 2.84 -7.74
N GLN A 184 -2.00 2.90 -8.33
CA GLN A 184 -1.44 4.12 -8.89
C GLN A 184 -2.26 4.65 -10.07
N PHE A 185 -2.68 3.77 -10.98
CA PHE A 185 -3.60 4.11 -12.07
C PHE A 185 -4.96 4.59 -11.53
N LEU A 186 -5.48 3.88 -10.54
CA LEU A 186 -6.74 4.17 -9.89
C LEU A 186 -6.73 5.55 -9.23
N PHE A 187 -5.62 5.96 -8.60
CA PHE A 187 -5.44 7.30 -8.06
C PHE A 187 -5.60 8.40 -9.12
N LEU A 188 -5.09 8.22 -10.36
CA LEU A 188 -5.32 9.20 -11.44
C LEU A 188 -6.81 9.42 -11.73
N GLY A 189 -7.61 8.35 -11.65
CA GLY A 189 -9.07 8.43 -11.82
C GLY A 189 -9.82 9.16 -10.69
N THR A 190 -9.12 9.50 -9.60
CA THR A 190 -9.69 10.25 -8.45
C THR A 190 -9.36 11.74 -8.47
N LEU A 191 -8.46 12.18 -9.34
CA LEU A 191 -8.05 13.58 -9.42
C LEU A 191 -9.21 14.48 -9.81
N ASN A 192 -9.20 15.72 -9.32
CA ASN A 192 -10.17 16.73 -9.72
C ASN A 192 -9.80 17.37 -11.07
N GLU A 193 -10.66 18.27 -11.58
CA GLU A 193 -10.47 18.91 -12.89
C GLU A 193 -9.17 19.72 -12.96
N ASP A 194 -8.88 20.58 -11.98
CA ASP A 194 -7.66 21.39 -11.95
C ASP A 194 -6.37 20.54 -11.92
N GLU A 195 -6.38 19.41 -11.22
CA GLU A 195 -5.26 18.46 -11.14
C GLU A 195 -5.08 17.69 -12.44
N GLN A 196 -6.19 17.27 -13.07
CA GLN A 196 -6.16 16.67 -14.39
C GLN A 196 -5.59 17.65 -15.41
N ASP A 197 -6.05 18.90 -15.40
CA ASP A 197 -5.54 19.98 -16.27
C ASP A 197 -4.06 20.26 -16.01
N SER A 198 -3.63 20.25 -14.74
CA SER A 198 -2.22 20.39 -14.38
C SER A 198 -1.35 19.27 -14.98
N ILE A 199 -1.80 18.01 -14.88
CA ILE A 199 -1.10 16.86 -15.48
C ILE A 199 -1.05 17.00 -17.00
N VAL A 200 -2.20 17.26 -17.63
CA VAL A 200 -2.30 17.41 -19.08
C VAL A 200 -1.38 18.53 -19.56
N GLY A 201 -1.38 19.68 -18.87
CA GLY A 201 -0.46 20.77 -19.13
C GLY A 201 1.00 20.31 -19.12
N LYS A 202 1.43 19.62 -18.05
CA LYS A 202 2.81 19.10 -17.94
C LYS A 202 3.17 18.14 -19.07
N LEU A 203 2.26 17.25 -19.46
CA LEU A 203 2.48 16.29 -20.54
C LEU A 203 2.70 16.98 -21.90
N PHE A 204 2.09 18.15 -22.12
CA PHE A 204 2.25 18.91 -23.36
C PHE A 204 3.40 19.93 -23.33
N THR A 205 3.80 20.42 -22.16
CA THR A 205 4.81 21.49 -22.04
C THR A 205 6.18 21.01 -21.59
N THR A 206 6.31 19.78 -21.08
CA THR A 206 7.56 19.26 -20.50
C THR A 206 8.13 18.17 -21.38
N ASP A 207 9.45 18.09 -21.47
CA ASP A 207 10.11 16.88 -21.96
C ASP A 207 9.90 15.76 -20.93
N ILE A 208 8.96 14.87 -21.23
CA ILE A 208 8.63 13.74 -20.35
C ILE A 208 9.71 12.66 -20.38
N GLY A 209 10.64 12.65 -21.34
CA GLY A 209 11.66 11.60 -21.48
C GLY A 209 12.57 11.45 -20.25
N GLY A 210 12.75 12.52 -19.47
CA GLY A 210 13.50 12.52 -18.22
C GLY A 210 12.63 12.44 -16.94
N ASN A 211 11.33 12.15 -17.06
CA ASN A 211 10.41 12.08 -15.93
C ASN A 211 9.56 10.81 -16.03
N SER A 212 10.00 9.76 -15.36
CA SER A 212 9.37 8.43 -15.38
C SER A 212 7.92 8.44 -14.90
N GLN A 213 7.57 9.27 -13.92
CA GLN A 213 6.16 9.41 -13.51
C GLN A 213 5.29 10.02 -14.60
N LEU A 214 5.75 11.07 -15.29
CA LEU A 214 4.99 11.62 -16.42
C LEU A 214 4.90 10.64 -17.60
N LEU A 215 5.97 9.86 -17.86
CA LEU A 215 5.93 8.78 -18.85
C LEU A 215 4.90 7.70 -18.48
N LEU A 216 4.83 7.34 -17.20
CA LEU A 216 3.87 6.35 -16.72
C LEU A 216 2.42 6.87 -16.80
N ILE A 217 2.20 8.14 -16.47
CA ILE A 217 0.89 8.80 -16.65
C ILE A 217 0.48 8.81 -18.13
N ASP A 218 1.38 9.20 -19.04
CA ASP A 218 1.10 9.15 -20.49
C ASP A 218 0.76 7.72 -20.96
N LYS A 219 1.51 6.72 -20.46
CA LYS A 219 1.21 5.30 -20.72
C LYS A 219 -0.19 4.93 -20.24
N TYR A 220 -0.58 5.33 -19.04
CA TYR A 220 -1.91 5.09 -18.46
C TYR A 220 -3.04 5.74 -19.24
N ILE A 221 -2.86 6.96 -19.73
CA ILE A 221 -3.83 7.62 -20.61
C ILE A 221 -4.01 6.82 -21.90
N LYS A 222 -2.91 6.32 -22.49
CA LYS A 222 -2.95 5.47 -23.69
C LYS A 222 -3.64 4.13 -23.42
N LEU A 223 -3.38 3.50 -22.27
CA LEU A 223 -4.07 2.27 -21.86
C LEU A 223 -5.59 2.51 -21.74
N SER A 224 -5.99 3.60 -21.10
CA SER A 224 -7.38 4.00 -20.93
C SER A 224 -8.07 4.20 -22.29
N GLY A 225 -7.43 4.92 -23.22
CA GLY A 225 -7.95 5.13 -24.57
C GLY A 225 -8.13 3.83 -25.36
N LYS A 226 -7.17 2.90 -25.27
CA LYS A 226 -7.27 1.56 -25.88
C LYS A 226 -8.43 0.75 -25.28
N ALA A 227 -8.55 0.74 -23.95
CA ALA A 227 -9.63 0.04 -23.24
C ALA A 227 -11.01 0.57 -23.66
N LEU A 228 -11.19 1.89 -23.70
CA LEU A 228 -12.43 2.52 -24.17
C LEU A 228 -12.76 2.13 -25.61
N SER A 229 -11.77 2.17 -26.51
CA SER A 229 -11.96 1.77 -27.91
C SER A 229 -12.30 0.30 -28.06
N TYR A 230 -11.68 -0.57 -27.26
CA TYR A 230 -11.94 -2.01 -27.28
C TYR A 230 -13.36 -2.31 -26.77
N CYS A 231 -13.70 -1.81 -25.58
CA CYS A 231 -14.94 -2.13 -24.89
C CYS A 231 -16.18 -1.51 -25.51
N LYS A 232 -16.06 -0.36 -26.20
CA LYS A 232 -17.18 0.25 -26.93
C LYS A 232 -17.76 -0.64 -28.02
N ASN A 233 -16.95 -1.54 -28.59
CA ASN A 233 -17.36 -2.43 -29.67
C ASN A 233 -17.85 -3.80 -29.16
N GLN A 234 -17.93 -4.00 -27.84
CA GLN A 234 -18.33 -5.26 -27.24
C GLN A 234 -19.72 -5.16 -26.61
N ASN A 235 -20.47 -6.27 -26.60
CA ASN A 235 -21.75 -6.40 -25.89
C ASN A 235 -21.58 -6.66 -24.38
N PHE A 236 -20.53 -6.11 -23.75
CA PHE A 236 -20.25 -6.29 -22.32
C PHE A 236 -20.68 -5.07 -21.50
N ASN A 237 -20.77 -5.24 -20.17
CA ASN A 237 -20.80 -4.11 -19.26
C ASN A 237 -19.52 -3.28 -19.46
N MET A 238 -19.68 -2.02 -19.88
CA MET A 238 -18.58 -1.12 -20.20
C MET A 238 -17.58 -0.99 -19.05
N THR A 239 -18.07 -0.87 -17.81
CA THR A 239 -17.21 -0.68 -16.64
C THR A 239 -16.38 -1.94 -16.34
N ASP A 240 -17.01 -3.11 -16.39
CA ASP A 240 -16.34 -4.38 -16.09
C ASP A 240 -15.31 -4.71 -17.18
N CYS A 241 -15.69 -4.51 -18.46
CA CYS A 241 -14.79 -4.68 -19.60
C CYS A 241 -13.58 -3.75 -19.49
N TYR A 242 -13.83 -2.46 -19.24
CA TYR A 242 -12.78 -1.45 -19.13
C TYR A 242 -11.80 -1.80 -18.03
N THR A 243 -12.30 -2.10 -16.83
CA THR A 243 -11.47 -2.41 -15.65
C THR A 243 -10.65 -3.67 -15.90
N THR A 244 -11.27 -4.73 -16.44
CA THR A 244 -10.58 -5.99 -16.75
C THR A 244 -9.46 -5.75 -17.77
N TYR A 245 -9.76 -5.06 -18.87
CA TYR A 245 -8.79 -4.81 -19.93
C TYR A 245 -7.60 -3.96 -19.45
N VAL A 246 -7.86 -2.90 -18.66
CA VAL A 246 -6.77 -2.09 -18.09
C VAL A 246 -5.90 -2.93 -17.15
N ASN A 247 -6.52 -3.73 -16.27
CA ASN A 247 -5.78 -4.58 -15.33
C ASN A 247 -4.92 -5.62 -16.05
N GLU A 248 -5.41 -6.24 -17.12
CA GLU A 248 -4.63 -7.14 -17.98
C GLU A 248 -3.45 -6.43 -18.63
N GLN A 249 -3.64 -5.21 -19.15
CA GLN A 249 -2.54 -4.44 -19.74
C GLN A 249 -1.50 -3.98 -18.72
N ILE A 250 -1.91 -3.70 -17.48
CA ILE A 250 -0.97 -3.43 -16.37
C ILE A 250 -0.21 -4.71 -16.01
N ALA A 251 -0.90 -5.85 -15.93
CA ALA A 251 -0.25 -7.15 -15.69
C ALA A 251 0.77 -7.47 -16.78
N ASP A 252 0.43 -7.27 -18.05
CA ASP A 252 1.33 -7.42 -19.19
C ASP A 252 2.54 -6.48 -19.09
N MET A 253 2.32 -5.23 -18.67
CA MET A 253 3.39 -4.27 -18.46
C MET A 253 4.40 -4.77 -17.43
N VAL A 254 3.95 -5.29 -16.29
CA VAL A 254 4.85 -5.75 -15.21
C VAL A 254 5.52 -7.07 -15.60
N ASN A 255 4.74 -8.05 -16.06
CA ASN A 255 5.21 -9.41 -16.33
C ASN A 255 6.22 -9.49 -17.49
N ASN A 256 6.22 -8.52 -18.40
CA ASN A 256 7.11 -8.49 -19.55
C ASN A 256 8.23 -7.44 -19.46
N ASP A 257 8.31 -6.67 -18.36
CA ASP A 257 9.39 -5.71 -18.17
C ASP A 257 10.66 -6.42 -17.62
N PRO A 258 11.81 -6.31 -18.29
CA PRO A 258 13.07 -6.89 -17.80
C PRO A 258 13.46 -6.43 -16.39
N TYR A 259 13.05 -5.22 -15.99
CA TYR A 259 13.29 -4.70 -14.65
C TYR A 259 12.56 -5.53 -13.59
N TYR A 260 11.23 -5.63 -13.68
CA TYR A 260 10.42 -6.39 -12.71
C TYR A 260 10.71 -7.88 -12.75
N ILE A 261 10.99 -8.44 -13.93
CA ILE A 261 11.45 -9.84 -14.05
C ILE A 261 12.72 -10.07 -13.21
N LYS A 262 13.69 -9.16 -13.30
CA LYS A 262 14.94 -9.27 -12.52
C LYS A 262 14.72 -9.03 -11.04
N GLN A 263 13.96 -7.98 -10.67
CA GLN A 263 13.65 -7.62 -9.29
C GLN A 263 12.92 -8.77 -8.57
N CYS A 264 11.85 -9.30 -9.19
CA CYS A 264 11.08 -10.39 -8.60
C CYS A 264 11.80 -11.75 -8.61
N ALA A 265 12.76 -11.97 -9.51
CA ALA A 265 13.61 -13.18 -9.46
C ALA A 265 14.61 -13.16 -8.28
N GLN A 266 15.00 -11.98 -7.80
CA GLN A 266 15.94 -11.83 -6.68
C GLN A 266 15.24 -11.88 -5.31
N ASN A 267 13.92 -11.68 -5.27
CA ASN A 267 13.10 -11.66 -4.06
C ASN A 267 12.36 -13.00 -3.78
N ASN A 268 12.62 -14.05 -4.57
CA ASN A 268 12.17 -15.44 -4.34
C ASN A 268 13.26 -16.29 -3.69
#